data_AF-A0A522PZJ8-F1
#
_entry.id   AF-A0A522PZJ8-F1
#
_cell.length_a   1.000
_cell.length_b   1.000
_cell.length_c   1.000
_cell.angle_alpha   90.00
_cell.angle_beta   90.00
_cell.angle_gamma   90.00
#
_symmetry.space_group_name_H-M   'P 1'
#
loop_
_entity.id
_entity.type
_entity.pdbx_description
1 polymer ?
#
loop_
_entity_poly.entity_id
_entity_poly.type
_entity_poly.pdbx_seq_one_letter_code
_entity_poly.pdbx_strand_id
1 'polypeptide(L)' 'VTQVDLPGEHGSGLKVVRHILGDLDDVHFANLTSTDVVRHRLVGEIVDAYARYDAAADPHRRQTR' A
#
# COMPACT_ATOMS: atom_id res chain seq x y z
N VAL A 1 -2.04 -1.84 1.05
CA VAL A 1 -1.39 -1.02 2.10
C VAL A 1 -0.31 -0.21 1.44
N THR A 2 -0.45 1.11 1.33
CA THR A 2 0.66 1.99 0.97
C THR A 2 1.23 2.52 2.28
N GLN A 3 2.49 2.24 2.59
CA GLN A 3 3.17 3.01 3.62
C GLN A 3 3.34 4.44 3.09
N VAL A 4 2.85 5.39 3.86
CA VAL A 4 3.00 6.82 3.60
C VAL A 4 4.00 7.29 4.64
N ASP A 5 5.27 7.34 4.26
CA ASP A 5 6.38 7.74 5.15
C ASP A 5 6.47 9.27 5.29
N LEU A 6 5.33 9.97 5.32
CA LEU A 6 5.29 11.43 5.46
C LEU A 6 4.75 11.82 6.84
N PRO A 7 5.47 12.65 7.61
CA PRO A 7 4.96 13.17 8.87
C PRO A 7 3.86 14.23 8.60
N GLY A 8 2.62 13.93 8.99
CA GLY A 8 1.50 14.88 9.02
C GLY A 8 0.14 14.27 8.68
N GLU A 9 -0.95 14.96 9.04
CA GLU A 9 -2.35 14.59 8.71
C GLU A 9 -2.70 14.72 7.21
N HIS A 10 -1.74 15.09 6.38
CA HIS A 10 -1.96 15.34 4.97
C HIS A 10 -2.07 14.01 4.22
N GLY A 11 -3.13 13.87 3.42
CA GLY A 11 -3.34 12.68 2.59
C GLY A 11 -2.13 12.37 1.70
N SER A 12 -1.96 11.09 1.34
CA SER A 12 -0.87 10.64 0.47
C SER A 12 -0.72 11.55 -0.76
N GLY A 13 0.46 12.17 -0.94
CA GLY A 13 0.75 13.02 -2.09
C GLY A 13 0.53 12.30 -3.43
N LEU A 14 0.81 10.99 -3.50
CA LEU A 14 0.54 10.18 -4.70
C LEU A 14 -0.97 10.02 -4.98
N LYS A 15 -1.83 10.04 -3.96
CA LYS A 15 -3.28 10.07 -4.18
C LYS A 15 -3.73 11.41 -4.77
N VAL A 16 -3.18 12.51 -4.25
CA VAL A 16 -3.46 13.87 -4.75
C VAL A 16 -3.01 14.02 -6.21
N VAL A 17 -1.78 13.61 -6.52
CA VAL A 17 -1.22 13.69 -7.88
C VAL A 17 -2.02 12.85 -8.88
N ARG A 18 -2.49 11.65 -8.49
CA ARG A 18 -3.37 10.83 -9.34
C ARG A 18 -4.69 11.52 -9.70
N HIS A 19 -5.24 12.31 -8.78
CA HIS A 19 -6.44 13.09 -9.05
C HIS A 19 -6.17 14.28 -9.99
N ILE A 20 -5.03 14.96 -9.82
CA ILE A 20 -4.66 16.14 -10.61
C ILE A 20 -4.24 15.78 -12.05
N LEU A 21 -3.49 14.69 -12.22
CA LEU A 21 -2.89 14.31 -13.50
C LEU A 21 -3.67 13.21 -14.24
N GLY A 22 -4.83 12.79 -13.72
CA GLY A 22 -5.57 11.63 -14.23
C GLY A 22 -6.09 11.78 -15.66
N ASP A 23 -6.32 13.02 -16.10
CA ASP A 23 -6.91 13.34 -17.42
C ASP A 23 -5.85 13.78 -18.46
N LEU A 24 -4.56 13.67 -18.14
CA LEU A 24 -3.49 14.02 -19.09
C LEU A 24 -3.17 12.81 -19.99
N ASP A 25 -3.35 12.98 -21.30
CA ASP A 25 -3.16 11.92 -22.30
C ASP A 25 -1.73 11.32 -22.30
N ASP A 26 -0.72 12.12 -21.93
CA ASP A 26 0.68 11.70 -21.88
C ASP A 26 1.13 11.14 -20.51
N VAL A 27 0.20 10.89 -19.59
CA VAL A 27 0.49 10.34 -18.25
C VAL A 27 -0.25 9.02 -18.02
N HIS A 28 0.50 7.97 -17.64
CA HIS A 28 -0.08 6.67 -17.30
C HIS A 28 0.24 6.25 -15.86
N PHE A 29 -0.79 5.85 -15.13
CA PHE A 29 -0.66 5.26 -13.79
C PHE A 29 -0.79 3.74 -13.84
N ALA A 30 0.34 3.04 -13.77
CA ALA A 30 0.36 1.58 -13.69
C ALA A 30 -0.07 1.10 -12.30
N ASN A 31 -1.08 0.23 -12.25
CA ASN A 31 -1.53 -0.43 -11.02
C ASN A 31 -0.93 -1.83 -10.95
N LEU A 32 0.08 -2.00 -10.11
CA LEU A 32 0.70 -3.30 -9.86
C LEU A 32 0.03 -4.00 -8.68
N THR A 33 -0.06 -5.31 -8.78
CA THR A 33 -0.62 -6.20 -7.77
C THR A 33 0.48 -7.09 -7.20
N SER A 34 0.13 -7.94 -6.22
CA SER A 34 1.06 -8.90 -5.64
C SER A 34 1.60 -9.93 -6.64
N THR A 35 0.88 -10.20 -7.75
CA THR A 35 1.29 -11.13 -8.80
C THR A 35 2.36 -10.55 -9.72
N ASP A 36 2.44 -9.22 -9.81
CA ASP A 36 3.44 -8.52 -10.63
C ASP A 36 4.82 -8.44 -9.94
N VAL A 37 4.90 -8.88 -8.68
CA VAL A 37 6.11 -8.84 -7.87
C VAL A 37 6.79 -10.20 -7.88
N VAL A 38 7.86 -10.32 -8.67
CA VAL A 38 8.80 -11.45 -8.56
C VAL A 38 9.63 -11.26 -7.30
N ARG A 39 9.41 -12.13 -6.32
CA ARG A 39 10.15 -12.14 -5.06
C ARG A 39 10.82 -13.49 -4.85
N HIS A 40 11.96 -13.48 -4.18
CA HIS A 40 12.61 -14.71 -3.75
C HIS A 40 11.68 -15.49 -2.81
N ARG A 41 11.61 -16.82 -2.95
CA ARG A 41 10.68 -17.69 -2.19
C ARG A 41 10.68 -17.39 -0.68
N LEU A 42 11.87 -17.33 -0.09
CA LEU A 42 12.04 -17.04 1.35
C LEU A 42 11.49 -15.66 1.74
N VAL A 43 11.63 -14.65 0.89
CA VAL A 43 11.11 -13.30 1.18
C VAL A 43 9.58 -13.32 1.16
N GLY A 44 8.96 -14.08 0.25
CA GLY A 44 7.52 -14.31 0.26
C GLY A 44 7.05 -14.94 1.57
N GLU A 45 7.72 -16.03 2.00
CA GLU A 45 7.40 -16.73 3.25
C GLU A 45 7.53 -15.82 4.49
N ILE A 46 8.55 -14.95 4.52
CA ILE A 46 8.72 -13.96 5.60
C ILE A 46 7.56 -12.97 5.61
N VAL A 47 7.21 -12.39 4.45
CA VAL A 47 6.10 -11.43 4.35
C VAL A 47 4.76 -12.05 4.77
N ASP A 48 4.48 -13.29 4.34
CA ASP A 48 3.24 -14.00 4.69
C ASP A 48 3.17 -14.35 6.18
N ALA A 49 4.31 -14.62 6.83
CA ALA A 49 4.37 -14.81 8.27
C ALA A 49 4.00 -13.53 9.04
N TYR A 50 4.54 -12.38 8.64
CA TYR A 50 4.19 -11.09 9.23
C TYR A 50 2.73 -10.70 8.97
N ALA A 51 2.22 -10.91 7.74
CA ALA A 51 0.83 -10.62 7.42
C ALA A 51 -0.16 -11.43 8.28
N ARG A 52 0.14 -12.72 8.54
CA ARG A 52 -0.66 -13.57 9.45
C ARG A 52 -0.56 -13.10 10.90
N TYR A 53 0.62 -12.70 11.34
CA TYR A 53 0.84 -12.16 12.69
C TYR A 53 0.01 -10.87 12.90
N ASP A 54 0.09 -9.93 11.97
CA ASP A 54 -0.67 -8.66 12.04
C ASP A 54 -2.19 -8.91 12.00
N ALA A 55 -2.65 -9.84 11.16
CA ALA A 55 -4.07 -10.19 11.08
C ALA A 55 -4.60 -10.86 12.37
N ALA A 56 -3.76 -11.65 13.04
CA ALA A 56 -4.10 -12.28 14.32
C ALA A 56 -3.99 -11.30 15.51
N ALA A 57 -3.11 -10.29 15.40
CA ALA A 57 -2.86 -9.32 16.45
C ALA A 57 -3.95 -8.24 16.58
N ASP A 58 -4.95 -8.19 15.68
CA ASP A 58 -5.89 -7.07 15.65
C ASP A 58 -7.34 -7.36 15.18
N PRO A 59 -8.26 -7.64 16.12
CA PRO A 59 -9.70 -7.44 15.94
C PRO A 59 -10.24 -6.09 16.44
N HIS A 60 -9.43 -5.18 17.02
CA HIS A 60 -9.91 -4.03 17.80
C HIS A 60 -9.37 -2.62 17.43
N ARG A 61 -8.44 -2.47 16.48
CA ARG A 61 -7.90 -1.17 16.05
C ARG A 61 -8.75 -0.49 14.97
N ARG A 62 -9.87 -1.10 14.55
CA ARG A 62 -10.85 -0.49 13.61
C ARG A 62 -11.86 0.44 14.28
N GLN A 63 -11.81 0.62 15.59
CA GLN A 63 -12.72 1.49 16.34
C GLN A 63 -11.96 2.47 17.22
N THR A 64 -11.16 3.35 16.63
CA THR A 64 -10.91 4.64 17.27
C THR A 64 -10.55 5.71 16.25
N ARG A 65 -11.49 6.65 16.12
CA ARG A 65 -11.50 7.93 15.39
C ARG A 65 -12.01 7.92 13.96
#